data_AF-A0A1J3D553-F1
#
_entry.id   AF-A0A1J3D553-F1
#
_cell.length_a   1.000
_cell.length_b   1.000
_cell.length_c   1.000
_cell.angle_alpha   90.00
_cell.angle_beta   90.00
_cell.angle_gamma   90.00
#
_symmetry.space_group_name_H-M   'P 1'
#
loop_
_entity.id
_entity.type
_entity.pdbx_description
1 polymer ?
#
loop_
_entity_poly.entity_id
_entity_poly.type
_entity_poly.pdbx_seq_one_letter_code
_entity_poly.pdbx_strand_id
1 'polypeptide(L)'
;MDPCSFVRIIVGNLAVRFPASSSYSSAGPSVSGIHSSTVSAPDCYCKIKFKSFPRQFVSVPVMFRTEAESETRCSGNVSTVAAYFSLSKTQIEASLKKPKWSVLSVETYSRGNSDGDGASCGLASGSEKLLGRFEVSVDLKAAETKTCLPHNGWVALGSKKVGKSRNKAGSDPELHVSVRVEPDPRFVFQFDGEPECSPQVFQVQGNTKQAVFTCKFGARNSNSGDRNLIHSSSMMSELISTRSCISSMKSEKEQASKERKGWSITVHDLSGSPVAMASMVTPFVPSPGSNRVTRSSPGAWLILRPDGCTWKPWGRLEAWREAGYSDTLGYRFELFQDGIATAVSASSSVSLKNGGSFVIDVTGGTNTAASTPTTSPQGSWDLGSGSSSGSRPASRPGSGSGSDFGYLLPQHPSSSAAQNRGFVMSATVEGVGKRSKPEVEVGVTHVTCTEDAAAHVALAAAVDLSLDACRLFSHKLRKELRQQSQLGVV
;
A
#
# COMPACT_ATOMS: atom_id res chain seq x y z
N MET A 1 -22.26 -12.88 -3.12
CA MET A 1 -21.43 -12.00 -3.97
C MET A 1 -20.50 -12.91 -4.75
N ASP A 2 -20.46 -12.81 -6.08
CA ASP A 2 -19.56 -13.63 -6.89
C ASP A 2 -18.30 -12.87 -7.31
N PRO A 3 -17.09 -13.44 -7.15
CA PRO A 3 -15.87 -12.74 -7.46
C PRO A 3 -15.56 -12.74 -8.96
N CYS A 4 -14.76 -11.75 -9.37
CA CYS A 4 -14.11 -11.69 -10.67
C CYS A 4 -12.75 -12.40 -10.62
N SER A 5 -12.37 -13.07 -11.71
CA SER A 5 -11.06 -13.66 -11.87
C SER A 5 -10.00 -12.57 -12.10
N PHE A 6 -8.99 -12.53 -11.23
CA PHE A 6 -7.72 -11.86 -11.50
C PHE A 6 -6.57 -12.85 -11.30
N VAL A 7 -5.45 -12.53 -11.93
CA VAL A 7 -4.19 -13.26 -11.78
C VAL A 7 -3.12 -12.28 -11.33
N ARG A 8 -2.35 -12.69 -10.34
CA ARG A 8 -1.24 -11.91 -9.81
C ARG A 8 0.08 -12.57 -10.14
N ILE A 9 0.98 -11.82 -10.77
CA ILE A 9 2.39 -12.20 -10.96
C ILE A 9 3.19 -11.55 -9.84
N ILE A 10 3.98 -12.34 -9.12
CA ILE A 10 4.86 -11.90 -8.04
C ILE A 10 6.29 -12.25 -8.41
N VAL A 11 7.15 -11.24 -8.40
CA VAL A 11 8.59 -11.37 -8.60
C VAL A 11 9.27 -11.07 -7.28
N GLY A 12 10.10 -11.97 -6.80
CA GLY A 12 10.75 -11.82 -5.50
C GLY A 12 12.09 -12.53 -5.42
N ASN A 13 12.72 -12.43 -4.26
CA ASN A 13 14.00 -13.06 -3.94
C ASN A 13 15.07 -12.71 -4.97
N LEU A 14 15.15 -11.43 -5.38
CA LEU A 14 16.16 -10.98 -6.33
C LEU A 14 17.53 -10.90 -5.63
N ALA A 15 18.55 -11.50 -6.22
CA ALA A 15 19.93 -11.32 -5.80
C ALA A 15 20.89 -11.49 -6.99
N VAL A 16 22.00 -10.75 -7.04
CA VAL A 16 23.03 -10.91 -8.07
C VAL A 16 24.26 -11.53 -7.46
N ARG A 17 24.82 -12.55 -8.10
CA ARG A 17 26.09 -13.18 -7.73
C ARG A 17 27.12 -12.92 -8.82
N PHE A 18 28.29 -12.39 -8.45
CA PHE A 18 29.43 -12.29 -9.36
C PHE A 18 30.37 -13.48 -9.20
N PRO A 19 31.03 -13.92 -10.29
CA PRO A 19 32.10 -14.91 -10.20
C PRO A 19 33.26 -14.36 -9.35
N ALA A 20 33.97 -15.24 -8.66
CA ALA A 20 35.21 -14.86 -7.98
C ALA A 20 36.22 -14.35 -9.01
N SER A 21 36.75 -13.15 -8.83
CA SER A 21 37.79 -12.61 -9.71
C SER A 21 39.03 -13.49 -9.64
N SER A 22 39.37 -14.18 -10.73
CA SER A 22 40.61 -14.96 -10.86
C SER A 22 41.83 -14.07 -11.14
N SER A 23 41.98 -12.97 -10.41
CA SER A 23 43.11 -12.05 -10.49
C SER A 23 43.69 -11.76 -9.11
N TYR A 24 44.09 -12.82 -8.42
CA TYR A 24 45.15 -12.77 -7.42
C TYR A 24 46.12 -13.91 -7.67
N SER A 25 46.72 -13.92 -8.87
CA SER A 25 47.94 -14.67 -9.11
C SER A 25 49.09 -13.94 -8.40
N SER A 26 49.43 -14.44 -7.21
CA SER A 26 50.78 -14.50 -6.65
C SER A 26 51.75 -13.37 -7.03
N ALA A 27 51.84 -12.34 -6.17
CA ALA A 27 53.08 -11.60 -5.98
C ALA A 27 53.36 -11.57 -4.47
N GLY A 28 54.60 -11.91 -4.09
CA GLY A 28 55.02 -12.24 -2.73
C GLY A 28 54.88 -11.11 -1.69
N PRO A 29 55.18 -11.39 -0.42
CA PRO A 29 54.92 -10.46 0.67
C PRO A 29 55.97 -9.35 0.64
N SER A 30 55.61 -8.16 0.16
CA SER A 30 56.38 -6.95 0.41
C SER A 30 55.59 -6.04 1.34
N VAL A 31 56.10 -5.93 2.57
CA VAL A 31 55.67 -5.04 3.64
C VAL A 31 55.85 -3.59 3.21
N SER A 32 54.77 -2.81 3.14
CA SER A 32 54.69 -1.40 3.60
C SER A 32 53.37 -0.72 3.17
N GLY A 33 52.76 0.01 4.11
CA GLY A 33 51.95 1.20 3.80
C GLY A 33 50.45 1.02 3.54
N ILE A 34 49.67 1.10 4.61
CA ILE A 34 48.37 1.81 4.75
C ILE A 34 47.61 2.08 3.44
N HIS A 35 46.55 1.31 3.15
CA HIS A 35 45.25 1.74 2.61
C HIS A 35 44.33 0.50 2.53
N SER A 36 43.38 0.36 3.45
CA SER A 36 42.29 -0.61 3.33
C SER A 36 41.28 -0.10 2.30
N SER A 37 41.59 -0.23 1.00
CA SER A 37 40.61 0.04 -0.07
C SER A 37 39.56 -1.07 -0.04
N THR A 38 38.50 -0.83 0.73
CA THR A 38 37.26 -1.62 0.67
C THR A 38 36.69 -1.39 -0.72
N VAL A 39 36.97 -2.30 -1.66
CA VAL A 39 36.39 -2.27 -3.01
C VAL A 39 34.88 -2.26 -2.84
N SER A 40 34.26 -1.11 -3.10
CA SER A 40 32.80 -0.96 -2.99
C SER A 40 32.14 -1.93 -3.96
N ALA A 41 31.29 -2.81 -3.44
CA ALA A 41 30.51 -3.72 -4.28
C ALA A 41 29.70 -2.91 -5.31
N PRO A 42 29.57 -3.36 -6.56
CA PRO A 42 28.86 -2.60 -7.57
C PRO A 42 27.38 -2.47 -7.19
N ASP A 43 26.85 -1.25 -7.20
CA ASP A 43 25.42 -1.04 -6.99
C ASP A 43 24.64 -1.66 -8.16
N CYS A 44 23.88 -2.71 -7.87
CA CYS A 44 23.09 -3.42 -8.86
C CYS A 44 21.60 -3.11 -8.69
N TYR A 45 20.90 -2.93 -9.80
CA TYR A 45 19.46 -2.77 -9.81
C TYR A 45 18.83 -3.60 -10.94
N CYS A 46 17.60 -4.04 -10.72
CA CYS A 46 16.80 -4.75 -11.70
C CYS A 46 15.66 -3.87 -12.21
N LYS A 47 15.40 -3.99 -13.51
CA LYS A 47 14.27 -3.38 -14.21
C LYS A 47 13.33 -4.49 -14.65
N ILE A 48 12.17 -4.54 -14.03
CA ILE A 48 11.17 -5.60 -14.18
C ILE A 48 10.07 -5.09 -15.10
N LYS A 49 9.79 -5.85 -16.16
CA LYS A 49 8.86 -5.49 -17.23
C LYS A 49 7.90 -6.62 -17.51
N PHE A 50 6.62 -6.29 -17.59
CA PHE A 50 5.60 -7.21 -18.05
C PHE A 50 4.60 -6.46 -18.92
N LYS A 51 4.48 -6.85 -20.20
CA LYS A 51 3.57 -6.24 -21.19
C LYS A 51 3.67 -4.69 -21.20
N SER A 52 2.54 -4.01 -21.03
CA SER A 52 2.38 -2.55 -21.01
C SER A 52 2.23 -2.00 -19.58
N PHE A 53 2.50 -2.82 -18.56
CA PHE A 53 2.45 -2.34 -17.18
C PHE A 53 3.62 -1.38 -16.91
N PRO A 54 3.46 -0.46 -15.93
CA PRO A 54 4.56 0.37 -15.47
C PRO A 54 5.77 -0.47 -15.08
N ARG A 55 6.96 -0.01 -15.50
CA ARG A 55 8.22 -0.70 -15.21
C ARG A 55 8.57 -0.50 -13.75
N GLN A 56 8.96 -1.57 -13.07
CA GLN A 56 9.35 -1.53 -11.66
C GLN A 56 10.87 -1.63 -11.56
N PHE A 57 11.47 -0.80 -10.72
CA PHE A 57 12.91 -0.73 -10.50
C PHE A 57 13.21 -1.11 -9.06
N VAL A 58 14.15 -2.02 -8.86
CA VAL A 58 14.46 -2.58 -7.54
C VAL A 58 15.97 -2.69 -7.38
N SER A 59 16.53 -2.12 -6.32
CA SER A 59 17.93 -2.36 -5.95
C SER A 59 18.10 -3.80 -5.49
N VAL A 60 19.17 -4.46 -5.93
CA VAL A 60 19.35 -5.90 -5.73
C VAL A 60 20.64 -6.16 -4.94
N PRO A 61 20.58 -6.97 -3.86
CA PRO A 61 21.77 -7.32 -3.10
C PRO A 61 22.79 -8.06 -3.98
N VAL A 62 24.06 -7.76 -3.77
CA VAL A 62 25.19 -8.36 -4.49
C VAL A 62 25.94 -9.33 -3.60
N MET A 63 26.16 -10.53 -4.11
CA MET A 63 26.95 -11.59 -3.48
C MET A 63 28.19 -11.90 -4.31
N PHE A 64 29.26 -12.32 -3.63
CA PHE A 64 30.46 -12.85 -4.26
C PHE A 64 30.60 -14.34 -3.93
N ARG A 65 31.02 -15.13 -4.90
CA ARG A 65 31.19 -16.58 -4.72
C ARG A 65 32.44 -16.86 -3.87
N THR A 66 32.28 -17.45 -2.69
CA THR A 66 33.39 -18.01 -1.90
C THR A 66 33.56 -19.49 -2.28
N GLU A 67 34.80 -19.99 -2.42
CA GLU A 67 35.09 -21.35 -2.94
C GLU A 67 34.65 -22.52 -2.04
N ALA A 68 33.90 -22.27 -0.97
CA ALA A 68 33.46 -23.32 -0.04
C ALA A 68 32.02 -23.13 0.43
N GLU A 69 31.05 -23.22 -0.49
CA GLU A 69 29.65 -23.48 -0.10
C GLU A 69 29.01 -24.48 -1.07
N SER A 70 28.97 -25.74 -0.63
CA SER A 70 28.00 -26.73 -1.09
C SER A 70 26.62 -26.29 -0.58
N GLU A 71 25.68 -26.09 -1.51
CA GLU A 71 24.22 -25.97 -1.31
C GLU A 71 23.74 -25.71 0.13
N THR A 72 24.08 -24.56 0.70
CA THR A 72 23.48 -24.12 1.96
C THR A 72 22.06 -23.65 1.65
N ARG A 73 21.09 -24.49 2.02
CA ARG A 73 19.66 -24.16 2.05
C ARG A 73 19.47 -22.82 2.77
N CYS A 74 19.11 -21.77 2.04
CA CYS A 74 18.49 -20.59 2.64
C CYS A 74 17.08 -20.98 3.12
N SER A 75 17.01 -21.69 4.25
CA SER A 75 15.79 -21.94 4.99
C SER A 75 15.60 -20.78 5.96
N GLY A 76 14.91 -19.75 5.48
CA GLY A 76 14.40 -18.63 6.26
C GLY A 76 13.28 -17.99 5.47
N ASN A 77 12.04 -18.40 5.75
CA ASN A 77 10.81 -18.05 5.02
C ASN A 77 10.43 -16.57 5.16
N VAL A 78 11.23 -15.66 4.60
CA VAL A 78 10.80 -14.30 4.29
C VAL A 78 11.10 -14.05 2.82
N SER A 79 10.16 -14.48 1.97
CA SER A 79 10.22 -14.19 0.54
C SER A 79 10.08 -12.68 0.33
N THR A 80 11.16 -11.98 -0.03
CA THR A 80 11.09 -10.54 -0.29
C THR A 80 10.42 -10.30 -1.64
N VAL A 81 9.28 -9.60 -1.63
CA VAL A 81 8.58 -9.23 -2.87
C VAL A 81 9.26 -8.01 -3.47
N ALA A 82 9.78 -8.17 -4.68
CA ALA A 82 10.45 -7.12 -5.44
C ALA A 82 9.47 -6.36 -6.35
N ALA A 83 8.54 -7.09 -6.98
CA ALA A 83 7.54 -6.52 -7.86
C ALA A 83 6.30 -7.40 -7.94
N TYR A 84 5.17 -6.80 -8.32
CA TYR A 84 3.98 -7.56 -8.69
C TYR A 84 3.19 -6.90 -9.82
N PHE A 85 2.46 -7.70 -10.57
CA PHE A 85 1.54 -7.27 -11.63
C PHE A 85 0.18 -7.93 -11.42
N SER A 86 -0.87 -7.14 -11.44
CA SER A 86 -2.26 -7.62 -11.35
C SER A 86 -2.89 -7.60 -12.73
N LEU A 87 -3.49 -8.71 -13.15
CA LEU A 87 -4.17 -8.83 -14.43
C LEU A 87 -5.66 -9.10 -14.22
N SER A 88 -6.51 -8.31 -14.86
CA SER A 88 -7.95 -8.59 -14.94
C SER A 88 -8.25 -9.67 -16.00
N LYS A 89 -9.44 -10.27 -15.91
CA LYS A 89 -9.92 -11.26 -16.89
C LYS A 89 -9.76 -10.82 -18.35
N THR A 90 -10.11 -9.57 -18.68
CA THR A 90 -9.96 -9.05 -20.05
C THR A 90 -8.50 -8.96 -20.50
N GLN A 91 -7.57 -8.67 -19.59
CA GLN A 91 -6.15 -8.62 -19.87
C GLN A 91 -5.54 -10.02 -20.05
N ILE A 92 -6.06 -11.02 -19.33
CA ILE A 92 -5.70 -12.44 -19.48
C ILE A 92 -6.20 -12.97 -20.83
N GLU A 93 -7.47 -12.73 -21.18
CA GLU A 93 -8.00 -13.14 -22.49
C GLU A 93 -7.26 -12.47 -23.65
N ALA A 94 -6.86 -11.20 -23.48
CA ALA A 94 -6.08 -10.48 -24.46
C ALA A 94 -4.64 -11.00 -24.63
N SER A 95 -4.00 -11.52 -23.57
CA SER A 95 -2.66 -12.11 -23.66
C SER A 95 -2.69 -13.49 -24.33
N LEU A 96 -3.76 -14.26 -24.19
CA LEU A 96 -3.93 -15.54 -24.91
C LEU A 96 -3.95 -15.36 -26.43
N LYS A 97 -4.44 -14.23 -26.92
CA LYS A 97 -4.42 -13.91 -28.36
C LYS A 97 -3.02 -13.54 -28.88
N LYS A 98 -2.07 -13.22 -28.00
CA LYS A 98 -0.72 -12.73 -28.34
C LYS A 98 0.32 -13.34 -27.40
N PRO A 99 0.94 -14.48 -27.74
CA PRO A 99 1.86 -15.20 -26.85
C PRO A 99 3.02 -14.35 -26.29
N LYS A 100 3.51 -13.38 -27.07
CA LYS A 100 4.54 -12.41 -26.66
C LYS A 100 4.13 -11.54 -25.45
N TRP A 101 2.84 -11.46 -25.13
CA TRP A 101 2.31 -10.65 -24.02
C TRP A 101 2.31 -11.38 -22.68
N SER A 102 2.68 -12.66 -22.66
CA SER A 102 2.79 -13.48 -21.45
C SER A 102 4.24 -13.68 -21.02
N VAL A 103 5.17 -12.82 -21.48
CA VAL A 103 6.60 -12.88 -21.13
C VAL A 103 6.93 -11.82 -20.10
N LEU A 104 7.45 -12.26 -18.95
CA LEU A 104 8.05 -11.42 -17.93
C LEU A 104 9.55 -11.26 -18.24
N SER A 105 10.05 -10.03 -18.15
CA SER A 105 11.46 -9.72 -18.38
C SER A 105 12.06 -9.00 -17.17
N VAL A 106 13.22 -9.47 -16.71
CA VAL A 106 14.04 -8.84 -15.68
C VAL A 106 15.39 -8.50 -16.29
N GLU A 107 15.67 -7.21 -16.45
CA GLU A 107 16.96 -6.70 -16.90
C GLU A 107 17.79 -6.26 -15.69
N THR A 108 19.00 -6.78 -15.56
CA THR A 108 19.89 -6.46 -14.44
C THR A 108 20.98 -5.52 -14.89
N TYR A 109 21.17 -4.42 -14.17
CA TYR A 109 22.15 -3.38 -14.44
C TYR A 109 23.12 -3.26 -13.26
N SER A 110 24.39 -2.99 -13.57
CA SER A 110 25.40 -2.55 -12.61
C SER A 110 25.71 -1.07 -12.84
N ARG A 111 25.76 -0.30 -11.76
CA ARG A 111 26.28 1.07 -11.75
C ARG A 111 27.74 1.04 -11.30
N GLY A 112 28.63 1.61 -12.11
CA GLY A 112 30.03 1.76 -11.72
C GLY A 112 30.22 3.01 -10.85
N ASN A 113 30.98 2.89 -9.76
CA ASN A 113 31.57 4.07 -9.11
C ASN A 113 32.74 4.51 -9.99
N SER A 114 32.59 5.64 -10.67
CA SER A 114 33.68 6.28 -11.41
C SER A 114 34.60 7.01 -10.42
N ASP A 115 35.43 6.25 -9.70
CA ASP A 115 36.62 6.81 -9.07
C ASP A 115 37.79 6.63 -10.05
N GLY A 116 38.19 7.72 -10.70
CA GLY A 116 39.53 7.86 -11.29
C GLY A 116 39.66 7.70 -12.80
N ASP A 117 39.78 8.86 -13.45
CA ASP A 117 40.57 9.18 -14.64
C ASP A 117 40.05 8.78 -16.04
N GLY A 118 39.82 9.82 -16.87
CA GLY A 118 39.32 9.71 -18.22
C GLY A 118 38.37 10.85 -18.58
N ALA A 119 38.91 12.04 -18.81
CA ALA A 119 38.17 13.17 -19.35
C ALA A 119 37.50 12.78 -20.68
N SER A 120 36.17 12.66 -20.67
CA SER A 120 35.34 12.75 -21.86
C SER A 120 34.23 13.75 -21.59
N CYS A 121 34.37 14.93 -22.20
CA CYS A 121 33.43 16.03 -22.15
C CYS A 121 32.20 15.73 -23.01
N GLY A 122 31.01 15.71 -22.40
CA GLY A 122 29.72 15.80 -23.10
C GLY A 122 28.67 14.78 -22.67
N LEU A 123 27.72 15.21 -21.82
CA LEU A 123 26.37 14.65 -21.67
C LEU A 123 26.24 13.10 -21.74
N ALA A 124 26.71 12.39 -20.71
CA ALA A 124 26.27 11.03 -20.46
C ALA A 124 26.00 10.84 -18.97
N SER A 125 24.75 10.47 -18.65
CA SER A 125 24.35 9.89 -17.37
C SER A 125 25.36 8.80 -16.98
N GLY A 126 25.76 8.73 -15.69
CA GLY A 126 26.77 7.78 -15.20
C GLY A 126 26.60 6.38 -15.82
N SER A 127 27.69 5.77 -16.25
CA SER A 127 27.71 4.63 -17.19
C SER A 127 27.04 3.36 -16.62
N GLU A 128 25.72 3.27 -16.80
CA GLU A 128 24.94 2.07 -16.48
C GLU A 128 25.29 0.94 -17.45
N LYS A 129 25.77 -0.19 -16.93
CA LYS A 129 26.13 -1.38 -17.72
C LYS A 129 25.08 -2.47 -17.53
N LEU A 130 24.42 -2.90 -18.61
CA LEU A 130 23.54 -4.06 -18.60
C LEU A 130 24.37 -5.33 -18.36
N LEU A 131 24.12 -6.03 -17.25
CA LEU A 131 24.75 -7.31 -16.94
C LEU A 131 24.11 -8.44 -17.73
N GLY A 132 22.78 -8.42 -17.86
CA GLY A 132 22.02 -9.43 -18.59
C GLY A 132 20.52 -9.27 -18.49
N ARG A 133 19.81 -10.19 -19.14
CA ARG A 133 18.35 -10.24 -19.15
C ARG A 133 17.86 -11.67 -18.89
N PHE A 134 16.97 -11.80 -17.93
CA PHE A 134 16.15 -12.97 -17.70
C PHE A 134 14.76 -12.77 -18.34
N GLU A 135 14.26 -13.77 -19.06
CA GLU A 135 12.91 -13.78 -19.62
C GLU A 135 12.25 -15.13 -19.30
N VAL A 136 11.01 -15.09 -18.83
CA VAL A 136 10.22 -16.29 -18.55
C VAL A 136 8.79 -16.12 -19.09
N SER A 137 8.30 -17.17 -19.75
CA SER A 137 6.91 -17.22 -20.19
C SER A 137 6.01 -17.69 -19.05
N VAL A 138 4.89 -17.00 -18.88
CA VAL A 138 3.91 -17.26 -17.83
C VAL A 138 2.65 -17.86 -18.45
N ASP A 139 2.17 -18.98 -17.91
CA ASP A 139 0.86 -19.52 -18.27
C ASP A 139 -0.25 -18.84 -17.46
N LEU A 140 -0.80 -17.77 -18.03
CA LEU A 140 -1.86 -16.99 -17.40
C LEU A 140 -3.19 -17.74 -17.33
N LYS A 141 -3.45 -18.70 -18.23
CA LYS A 141 -4.71 -19.46 -18.25
C LYS A 141 -4.73 -20.49 -17.13
N ALA A 142 -3.63 -21.22 -16.96
CA ALA A 142 -3.50 -22.12 -15.81
C ALA A 142 -3.54 -21.34 -14.49
N ALA A 143 -2.95 -20.14 -14.47
CA ALA A 143 -2.90 -19.28 -13.29
C ALA A 143 -4.27 -18.77 -12.80
N GLU A 144 -5.33 -18.84 -13.61
CA GLU A 144 -6.70 -18.50 -13.14
C GLU A 144 -7.24 -19.49 -12.10
N THR A 145 -6.73 -20.72 -12.09
CA THR A 145 -7.26 -21.80 -11.23
C THR A 145 -6.24 -22.38 -10.27
N LYS A 146 -4.95 -22.25 -10.56
CA LYS A 146 -3.87 -22.80 -9.73
C LYS A 146 -2.66 -21.89 -9.72
N THR A 147 -1.97 -21.85 -8.59
CA THR A 147 -0.66 -21.20 -8.49
C THR A 147 0.37 -21.97 -9.31
N CYS A 148 1.19 -21.23 -10.06
CA CYS A 148 2.35 -21.76 -10.76
C CYS A 148 3.62 -21.01 -10.33
N LEU A 149 4.76 -21.71 -10.41
CA LEU A 149 6.08 -21.17 -10.12
C LEU A 149 6.93 -21.26 -11.40
N PRO A 150 6.75 -20.36 -12.38
CA PRO A 150 7.48 -20.42 -13.65
C PRO A 150 9.00 -20.49 -13.49
N HIS A 151 9.56 -19.90 -12.44
CA HIS A 151 10.99 -19.97 -12.17
C HIS A 151 11.28 -19.74 -10.68
N ASN A 152 12.25 -20.47 -10.13
CA ASN A 152 12.82 -20.21 -8.81
C ASN A 152 14.26 -20.73 -8.76
N GLY A 153 15.22 -19.80 -8.69
CA GLY A 153 16.63 -20.15 -8.56
C GLY A 153 17.55 -19.21 -9.33
N TRP A 154 18.82 -19.62 -9.39
CA TRP A 154 19.91 -18.91 -10.06
C TRP A 154 19.88 -19.09 -11.57
N VAL A 155 20.09 -18.01 -12.32
CA VAL A 155 20.21 -18.00 -13.78
C VAL A 155 21.43 -17.19 -14.21
N ALA A 156 22.23 -17.68 -15.14
CA ALA A 156 23.36 -16.93 -15.68
C ALA A 156 22.87 -15.74 -16.52
N LEU A 157 23.41 -14.55 -16.26
CA LEU A 157 23.10 -13.29 -16.95
C LEU A 157 23.91 -13.10 -18.25
N GLY A 158 24.67 -14.10 -18.69
CA GLY A 158 25.61 -14.02 -19.81
C GLY A 158 25.07 -13.26 -21.04
N SER A 159 25.87 -12.32 -21.54
CA SER A 159 25.54 -11.58 -22.76
C SER A 159 25.53 -12.53 -23.95
N LYS A 160 24.38 -12.72 -24.62
CA LYS A 160 24.32 -13.39 -25.94
C LYS A 160 25.05 -12.55 -26.99
N LYS A 161 26.38 -12.52 -26.97
CA LYS A 161 27.19 -12.02 -28.10
C LYS A 161 27.19 -13.12 -29.16
N VAL A 162 26.43 -12.91 -30.22
CA VAL A 162 26.42 -13.74 -31.42
C VAL A 162 27.86 -13.81 -31.96
N GLY A 163 28.49 -14.99 -31.91
CA GLY A 163 29.76 -15.25 -32.60
C GLY A 163 31.04 -15.38 -31.76
N LYS A 164 31.01 -15.45 -30.42
CA LYS A 164 32.22 -15.78 -29.62
C LYS A 164 32.02 -17.01 -28.74
N SER A 165 33.07 -17.84 -28.73
CA SER A 165 33.29 -19.05 -27.92
C SER A 165 32.59 -19.01 -26.56
N ARG A 166 31.91 -20.11 -26.19
CA ARG A 166 31.34 -20.33 -24.85
C ARG A 166 32.37 -19.88 -23.80
N ASN A 167 32.00 -18.91 -22.97
CA ASN A 167 32.75 -18.55 -21.78
C ASN A 167 32.90 -19.81 -20.88
N LYS A 168 33.99 -19.88 -20.11
CA LYS A 168 34.22 -20.95 -19.13
C LYS A 168 33.03 -20.97 -18.15
N ALA A 169 32.47 -22.15 -17.89
CA ALA A 169 31.35 -22.29 -16.95
C ALA A 169 31.72 -21.65 -15.60
N GLY A 170 30.93 -20.66 -15.17
CA GLY A 170 31.15 -19.95 -13.92
C GLY A 170 31.86 -18.59 -14.02
N SER A 171 32.06 -18.02 -15.22
CA SER A 171 32.62 -16.66 -15.38
C SER A 171 31.58 -15.55 -15.60
N ASP A 172 30.30 -15.90 -15.76
CA ASP A 172 29.24 -14.93 -15.97
C ASP A 172 28.53 -14.63 -14.63
N PRO A 173 28.09 -13.39 -14.40
CA PRO A 173 27.26 -13.08 -13.23
C PRO A 173 25.94 -13.87 -13.30
N GLU A 174 25.37 -14.20 -12.15
CA GLU A 174 24.10 -14.92 -12.03
C GLU A 174 23.07 -14.06 -11.28
N LEU A 175 21.80 -14.23 -11.63
CA LEU A 175 20.66 -13.64 -10.96
C LEU A 175 19.85 -14.74 -10.31
N HIS A 176 19.66 -14.66 -8.99
CA HIS A 176 18.59 -15.36 -8.32
C HIS A 176 17.30 -14.60 -8.55
N VAL A 177 16.26 -15.30 -8.99
CA VAL A 177 14.92 -14.74 -9.13
C VAL A 177 13.90 -15.83 -8.82
N SER A 178 12.81 -15.44 -8.18
CA SER A 178 11.61 -16.25 -8.05
C SER A 178 10.45 -15.55 -8.72
N VAL A 179 9.72 -16.27 -9.55
CA VAL A 179 8.52 -15.80 -10.25
C VAL A 179 7.42 -16.76 -9.88
N ARG A 180 6.42 -16.25 -9.15
CA ARG A 180 5.21 -16.96 -8.78
C ARG A 180 4.02 -16.28 -9.44
N VAL A 181 3.06 -17.06 -9.90
CA VAL A 181 1.84 -16.54 -10.51
C VAL A 181 0.67 -17.28 -9.90
N GLU A 182 -0.28 -16.54 -9.33
CA GLU A 182 -1.34 -17.10 -8.51
C GLU A 182 -2.72 -16.51 -8.85
N PRO A 183 -3.80 -17.28 -8.66
CA PRO A 183 -5.16 -16.75 -8.70
C PRO A 183 -5.34 -15.70 -7.61
N ASP A 184 -5.99 -14.60 -7.94
CA ASP A 184 -6.26 -13.50 -7.02
C ASP A 184 -7.72 -13.05 -7.19
N PRO A 185 -8.73 -13.86 -6.81
CA PRO A 185 -10.13 -13.51 -7.02
C PRO A 185 -10.51 -12.25 -6.22
N ARG A 186 -11.24 -11.33 -6.85
CA ARG A 186 -11.63 -10.04 -6.27
C ARG A 186 -13.10 -9.75 -6.46
N PHE A 187 -13.74 -9.14 -5.46
CA PHE A 187 -15.01 -8.46 -5.64
C PHE A 187 -14.77 -7.10 -6.27
N VAL A 188 -15.58 -6.74 -7.27
CA VAL A 188 -15.50 -5.44 -7.95
C VAL A 188 -16.80 -4.69 -7.70
N PHE A 189 -16.69 -3.47 -7.20
CA PHE A 189 -17.80 -2.56 -6.96
C PHE A 189 -17.63 -1.28 -7.77
N GLN A 190 -18.71 -0.76 -8.32
CA GLN A 190 -18.70 0.46 -9.11
C GLN A 190 -19.78 1.41 -8.62
N PHE A 191 -19.39 2.64 -8.32
CA PHE A 191 -20.31 3.71 -8.01
C PHE A 191 -21.03 4.17 -9.29
N ASP A 192 -22.34 4.42 -9.22
CA ASP A 192 -23.09 4.95 -10.35
C ASP A 192 -22.96 6.47 -10.54
N GLY A 193 -22.38 7.16 -9.57
CA GLY A 193 -22.16 8.59 -9.54
C GLY A 193 -21.09 9.02 -8.53
N GLU A 194 -20.97 10.33 -8.34
CA GLU A 194 -20.02 10.96 -7.43
C GLU A 194 -20.45 10.70 -5.96
N PRO A 195 -19.55 10.35 -5.03
CA PRO A 195 -19.90 10.03 -3.65
C PRO A 195 -20.71 11.12 -2.92
N GLU A 196 -20.46 12.40 -3.22
CA GLU A 196 -21.21 13.53 -2.66
C GLU A 196 -22.66 13.62 -3.14
N CYS A 197 -23.01 12.95 -4.23
CA CYS A 197 -24.36 12.90 -4.79
C CYS A 197 -25.21 11.75 -4.22
N SER A 198 -24.73 11.04 -3.20
CA SER A 198 -25.42 9.88 -2.60
C SER A 198 -25.77 8.77 -3.62
N PRO A 199 -24.76 8.20 -4.32
CA PRO A 199 -24.95 7.25 -5.43
C PRO A 199 -25.33 5.85 -4.96
N GLN A 200 -25.82 5.01 -5.89
CA GLN A 200 -25.85 3.56 -5.68
C GLN A 200 -24.51 2.94 -6.03
N VAL A 201 -24.24 1.78 -5.43
CA VAL A 201 -23.03 1.00 -5.67
C VAL A 201 -23.42 -0.38 -6.17
N PHE A 202 -22.84 -0.75 -7.31
CA PHE A 202 -23.12 -2.00 -8.00
C PHE A 202 -21.96 -2.96 -7.82
N GLN A 203 -22.24 -4.20 -7.45
CA GLN A 203 -21.30 -5.30 -7.65
C GLN A 203 -21.24 -5.63 -9.15
N VAL A 204 -20.03 -5.63 -9.71
CA VAL A 204 -19.78 -5.90 -11.13
C VAL A 204 -19.15 -7.28 -11.27
N GLN A 205 -19.74 -8.10 -12.13
CA GLN A 205 -19.18 -9.39 -12.52
C GLN A 205 -19.33 -9.59 -14.04
N GLY A 206 -18.23 -9.46 -14.77
CA GLY A 206 -18.27 -9.48 -16.23
C GLY A 206 -19.19 -8.38 -16.78
N ASN A 207 -20.28 -8.76 -17.44
CA ASN A 207 -21.26 -7.82 -18.00
C ASN A 207 -22.46 -7.57 -17.07
N THR A 208 -22.54 -8.29 -15.95
CA THR A 208 -23.66 -8.18 -15.01
C THR A 208 -23.34 -7.14 -13.94
N LYS A 209 -24.31 -6.27 -13.63
CA LYS A 209 -24.23 -5.31 -12.53
C LYS A 209 -25.43 -5.51 -11.62
N GLN A 210 -25.16 -5.68 -10.32
CA GLN A 210 -26.18 -5.84 -9.31
C GLN A 210 -26.03 -4.75 -8.26
N ALA A 211 -27.08 -3.97 -7.99
CA ALA A 211 -27.06 -3.01 -6.89
C ALA A 211 -26.91 -3.75 -5.57
N VAL A 212 -25.97 -3.33 -4.73
CA VAL A 212 -25.67 -3.97 -3.43
C VAL A 212 -25.65 -2.97 -2.28
N PHE A 213 -25.32 -1.71 -2.54
CA PHE A 213 -25.32 -0.67 -1.52
C PHE A 213 -25.88 0.65 -2.05
N THR A 214 -26.28 1.52 -1.12
CA THR A 214 -26.57 2.93 -1.38
C THR A 214 -25.75 3.81 -0.47
N CYS A 215 -25.17 4.87 -1.02
CA CYS A 215 -24.38 5.83 -0.27
C CYS A 215 -25.25 7.03 0.10
N LYS A 216 -25.05 7.57 1.31
CA LYS A 216 -25.65 8.83 1.75
C LYS A 216 -24.56 9.78 2.22
N PHE A 217 -24.39 10.88 1.50
CA PHE A 217 -23.50 11.95 1.90
C PHE A 217 -24.16 12.85 2.95
N GLY A 218 -23.37 13.30 3.92
CA GLY A 218 -23.78 14.26 4.93
C GLY A 218 -22.67 15.29 5.17
N ALA A 219 -23.06 16.55 5.32
CA ALA A 219 -22.17 17.64 5.68
C ALA A 219 -22.75 18.35 6.92
N ARG A 220 -22.11 18.18 8.08
CA ARG A 220 -22.53 18.84 9.32
C ARG A 220 -22.12 20.31 9.28
N ASN A 221 -23.08 21.21 9.50
CA ASN A 221 -22.80 22.64 9.65
C ASN A 221 -22.34 22.91 11.10
N SER A 222 -21.21 23.58 11.30
CA SER A 222 -20.76 23.95 12.65
C SER A 222 -21.53 25.13 13.25
N ASN A 223 -22.35 25.83 12.46
CA ASN A 223 -23.06 27.04 12.88
C ASN A 223 -24.59 26.84 12.97
N SER A 224 -25.10 25.62 12.80
CA SER A 224 -26.51 25.31 13.03
C SER A 224 -26.62 24.52 14.33
N GLY A 225 -27.17 25.14 15.37
CA GLY A 225 -27.43 24.53 16.68
C GLY A 225 -28.54 23.47 16.65
N ASP A 226 -28.75 22.80 15.52
CA ASP A 226 -29.82 21.82 15.38
C ASP A 226 -29.29 20.42 15.72
N ARG A 227 -29.24 20.15 17.04
CA ARG A 227 -28.93 18.82 17.60
C ARG A 227 -30.08 17.81 17.41
N ASN A 228 -31.12 18.11 16.64
CA ASN A 228 -32.40 17.42 16.74
C ASN A 228 -32.74 16.36 15.67
N LEU A 229 -31.82 15.92 14.80
CA LEU A 229 -32.12 14.87 13.81
C LEU A 229 -31.37 13.54 14.00
N ILE A 230 -30.80 13.30 15.18
CA ILE A 230 -30.34 11.97 15.63
C ILE A 230 -31.09 11.57 16.93
N HIS A 231 -32.41 11.77 16.94
CA HIS A 231 -33.30 11.30 18.02
C HIS A 231 -34.23 10.16 17.55
N SER A 232 -33.74 9.30 16.66
CA SER A 232 -34.41 8.04 16.30
C SER A 232 -33.49 6.83 16.49
N SER A 233 -32.82 6.77 17.65
CA SER A 233 -32.30 5.55 18.30
C SER A 233 -31.58 5.94 19.59
N SER A 234 -32.35 6.32 20.60
CA SER A 234 -31.81 6.60 21.94
C SER A 234 -31.51 5.31 22.68
N MET A 235 -30.24 5.09 23.04
CA MET A 235 -29.80 4.53 24.32
C MET A 235 -28.31 4.88 24.47
N MET A 236 -28.03 6.11 24.92
CA MET A 236 -26.91 6.45 25.80
C MET A 236 -27.10 7.89 26.26
N SER A 237 -27.66 8.03 27.46
CA SER A 237 -27.62 9.27 28.22
C SER A 237 -26.47 9.19 29.22
N GLU A 238 -25.76 10.31 29.34
CA GLU A 238 -24.97 10.77 30.49
C GLU A 238 -23.69 10.01 30.87
N LEU A 239 -22.54 10.58 30.51
CA LEU A 239 -21.63 11.13 31.52
C LEU A 239 -20.60 12.08 30.88
N ILE A 240 -20.26 13.15 31.61
CA ILE A 240 -19.18 14.13 31.39
C ILE A 240 -19.50 15.29 30.43
N SER A 241 -20.46 16.11 30.86
CA SER A 241 -20.38 17.56 30.66
C SER A 241 -19.27 18.13 31.53
N THR A 242 -18.25 18.77 30.96
CA THR A 242 -17.55 19.88 31.60
C THR A 242 -16.70 20.68 30.61
N ARG A 243 -16.97 21.99 30.58
CA ARG A 243 -16.15 23.12 30.06
C ARG A 243 -16.25 23.44 28.56
N SER A 244 -17.35 24.09 28.20
CA SER A 244 -17.40 25.06 27.09
C SER A 244 -17.73 26.44 27.68
N CYS A 245 -16.72 27.29 27.85
CA CYS A 245 -16.89 28.68 28.24
C CYS A 245 -15.82 29.54 27.54
N ILE A 246 -16.11 30.03 26.34
CA ILE A 246 -15.79 31.41 25.91
C ILE A 246 -16.40 31.67 24.53
N SER A 247 -17.46 32.47 24.53
CA SER A 247 -18.04 33.14 23.36
C SER A 247 -17.93 34.65 23.63
N SER A 248 -17.71 35.39 22.53
CA SER A 248 -17.91 36.83 22.38
C SER A 248 -16.67 37.73 22.55
N MET A 249 -16.17 38.22 21.40
CA MET A 249 -16.17 39.64 21.00
C MET A 249 -15.11 39.88 19.90
N LYS A 250 -15.55 40.10 18.66
CA LYS A 250 -15.16 41.19 17.73
C LYS A 250 -15.50 40.84 16.29
N SER A 251 -16.41 41.62 15.72
CA SER A 251 -16.75 41.67 14.32
C SER A 251 -15.62 42.33 13.53
N GLU A 252 -14.83 41.54 12.82
CA GLU A 252 -14.10 41.99 11.62
C GLU A 252 -14.27 40.89 10.57
N LYS A 253 -15.19 41.13 9.63
CA LYS A 253 -15.31 40.43 8.33
C LYS A 253 -15.00 38.93 8.42
N GLU A 254 -15.95 38.18 9.00
CA GLU A 254 -15.89 36.73 9.15
C GLU A 254 -15.66 36.08 7.77
N GLN A 255 -14.40 35.80 7.47
CA GLN A 255 -13.95 35.14 6.25
C GLN A 255 -14.43 33.68 6.31
N ALA A 256 -15.67 33.44 5.88
CA ALA A 256 -16.25 32.11 5.80
C ALA A 256 -15.28 31.16 5.05
N SER A 257 -15.01 30.00 5.66
CA SER A 257 -14.25 28.83 5.15
C SER A 257 -12.71 28.86 5.22
N LYS A 258 -12.12 28.89 6.43
CA LYS A 258 -10.69 28.50 6.61
C LYS A 258 -10.46 26.99 6.77
N GLU A 259 -11.50 26.19 6.92
CA GLU A 259 -11.39 24.74 7.12
C GLU A 259 -12.48 23.98 6.37
N ARG A 260 -12.17 22.76 5.93
CA ARG A 260 -13.14 21.80 5.36
C ARG A 260 -13.35 20.70 6.39
N LYS A 261 -14.57 20.59 6.91
CA LYS A 261 -14.90 19.70 8.04
C LYS A 261 -16.33 19.16 7.95
N GLY A 262 -16.59 18.12 8.73
CA GLY A 262 -17.94 17.64 9.00
C GLY A 262 -18.55 16.80 7.87
N TRP A 263 -17.76 16.39 6.88
CA TRP A 263 -18.22 15.47 5.84
C TRP A 263 -18.26 14.04 6.36
N SER A 264 -19.29 13.33 5.96
CA SER A 264 -19.48 11.91 6.24
C SER A 264 -20.18 11.25 5.07
N ILE A 265 -19.87 9.99 4.81
CA ILE A 265 -20.62 9.14 3.91
C ILE A 265 -21.02 7.88 4.64
N THR A 266 -22.31 7.55 4.60
CA THR A 266 -22.86 6.33 5.19
C THR A 266 -23.27 5.38 4.08
N VAL A 267 -22.78 4.15 4.13
CA VAL A 267 -23.13 3.09 3.19
C VAL A 267 -24.26 2.27 3.82
N HIS A 268 -25.35 2.11 3.09
CA HIS A 268 -26.50 1.31 3.49
C HIS A 268 -26.62 0.09 2.59
N ASP A 269 -27.12 -1.00 3.15
CA ASP A 269 -27.55 -2.16 2.37
C ASP A 269 -28.85 -1.84 1.59
N LEU A 270 -29.38 -2.83 0.87
CA LEU A 270 -30.63 -2.69 0.12
C LEU A 270 -31.87 -2.56 1.02
N SER A 271 -31.78 -2.90 2.31
CA SER A 271 -32.85 -2.68 3.29
C SER A 271 -32.87 -1.24 3.81
N GLY A 272 -31.82 -0.46 3.51
CA GLY A 272 -31.63 0.88 4.05
C GLY A 272 -30.95 0.89 5.43
N SER A 273 -30.43 -0.24 5.89
CA SER A 273 -29.69 -0.35 7.15
C SER A 273 -28.24 0.12 6.96
N PRO A 274 -27.68 0.95 7.86
CA PRO A 274 -26.32 1.44 7.73
C PRO A 274 -25.32 0.32 8.05
N VAL A 275 -24.49 -0.04 7.08
CA VAL A 275 -23.53 -1.17 7.15
C VAL A 275 -22.06 -0.73 7.18
N ALA A 276 -21.77 0.52 6.83
CA ALA A 276 -20.45 1.14 7.03
C ALA A 276 -20.57 2.67 7.00
N MET A 277 -19.57 3.36 7.53
CA MET A 277 -19.50 4.83 7.45
C MET A 277 -18.05 5.29 7.32
N ALA A 278 -17.82 6.35 6.57
CA ALA A 278 -16.59 7.13 6.64
C ALA A 278 -16.93 8.54 7.12
N SER A 279 -16.27 9.01 8.18
CA SER A 279 -16.50 10.33 8.76
C SER A 279 -15.19 11.08 8.92
N MET A 280 -15.18 12.35 8.53
CA MET A 280 -14.03 13.23 8.72
C MET A 280 -13.85 13.50 10.22
N VAL A 281 -12.70 13.08 10.77
CA VAL A 281 -12.36 13.23 12.19
C VAL A 281 -11.30 14.30 12.45
N THR A 282 -10.49 14.60 11.44
CA THR A 282 -9.56 15.74 11.46
C THR A 282 -9.88 16.64 10.28
N PRO A 283 -10.19 17.93 10.51
CA PRO A 283 -10.53 18.85 9.44
C PRO A 283 -9.35 19.06 8.50
N PHE A 284 -9.64 19.30 7.23
CA PHE A 284 -8.65 19.70 6.26
C PHE A 284 -8.47 21.21 6.36
N VAL A 285 -7.26 21.65 6.70
CA VAL A 285 -6.92 23.05 6.98
C VAL A 285 -5.65 23.43 6.21
N PRO A 286 -5.56 24.62 5.60
CA PRO A 286 -4.33 25.05 4.95
C PRO A 286 -3.25 25.32 5.99
N SER A 287 -2.01 24.90 5.71
CA SER A 287 -0.87 25.23 6.57
C SER A 287 -0.60 26.73 6.59
N PRO A 288 -0.07 27.29 7.69
CA PRO A 288 0.24 28.72 7.80
C PRO A 288 1.10 29.21 6.62
N GLY A 289 0.71 30.33 6.01
CA GLY A 289 1.42 30.90 4.85
C GLY A 289 1.18 30.17 3.52
N SER A 290 0.29 29.18 3.47
CA SER A 290 -0.04 28.41 2.26
C SER A 290 -1.55 28.28 2.08
N ASN A 291 -1.97 27.83 0.90
CA ASN A 291 -3.35 27.44 0.59
C ASN A 291 -3.51 25.91 0.49
N ARG A 292 -2.55 25.14 1.03
CA ARG A 292 -2.44 23.69 0.87
C ARG A 292 -2.53 22.98 2.21
N VAL A 293 -3.21 21.83 2.21
CA VAL A 293 -3.10 20.83 3.28
C VAL A 293 -1.77 20.11 3.08
N THR A 294 -0.84 20.23 4.02
CA THR A 294 0.48 19.60 3.89
C THR A 294 0.59 18.34 4.75
N ARG A 295 1.65 17.55 4.52
CA ARG A 295 1.94 16.33 5.26
C ARG A 295 2.10 16.53 6.77
N SER A 296 2.50 17.71 7.22
CA SER A 296 2.65 18.01 8.66
C SER A 296 1.32 18.26 9.37
N SER A 297 0.25 18.54 8.61
CA SER A 297 -1.10 18.75 9.13
C SER A 297 -2.13 18.10 8.20
N PRO A 298 -2.14 16.76 8.11
CA PRO A 298 -3.03 16.04 7.20
C PRO A 298 -4.47 16.10 7.70
N GLY A 299 -5.43 16.09 6.79
CA GLY A 299 -6.82 15.82 7.12
C GLY A 299 -7.02 14.31 7.30
N ALA A 300 -8.03 13.91 8.08
CA ALA A 300 -8.24 12.50 8.40
C ALA A 300 -9.70 12.09 8.41
N TRP A 301 -9.94 10.87 7.93
CA TRP A 301 -11.19 10.15 7.96
C TRP A 301 -11.06 8.92 8.84
N LEU A 302 -12.13 8.63 9.58
CA LEU A 302 -12.30 7.37 10.29
C LEU A 302 -13.34 6.54 9.56
N ILE A 303 -12.97 5.32 9.21
CA ILE A 303 -13.87 4.31 8.66
C ILE A 303 -14.42 3.50 9.81
N LEU A 304 -15.73 3.36 9.87
CA LEU A 304 -16.48 2.74 10.96
C LEU A 304 -17.29 1.58 10.41
N ARG A 305 -17.36 0.50 11.19
CA ARG A 305 -18.28 -0.63 10.97
C ARG A 305 -19.28 -0.71 12.13
N PRO A 306 -20.53 -1.10 11.87
CA PRO A 306 -21.48 -1.38 12.93
C PRO A 306 -21.02 -2.62 13.71
N ASP A 307 -21.19 -2.59 15.02
CA ASP A 307 -21.00 -3.72 15.93
C ASP A 307 -22.11 -3.68 16.99
N GLY A 308 -23.14 -4.49 16.76
CA GLY A 308 -24.40 -4.41 17.49
C GLY A 308 -25.01 -3.01 17.41
N CYS A 309 -25.18 -2.36 18.55
CA CYS A 309 -25.71 -0.99 18.64
C CYS A 309 -24.62 0.09 18.63
N THR A 310 -23.35 -0.27 18.41
CA THR A 310 -22.21 0.65 18.47
C THR A 310 -21.45 0.72 17.15
N TRP A 311 -20.68 1.78 16.94
CA TRP A 311 -19.79 1.92 15.78
C TRP A 311 -18.35 1.66 16.22
N LYS A 312 -17.69 0.68 15.60
CA LYS A 312 -16.29 0.35 15.85
C LYS A 312 -15.39 0.90 14.74
N PRO A 313 -14.22 1.48 15.08
CA PRO A 313 -13.26 1.92 14.08
C PRO A 313 -12.68 0.72 13.33
N TRP A 314 -12.72 0.78 12.02
CA TRP A 314 -12.13 -0.21 11.11
C TRP A 314 -10.78 0.25 10.56
N GLY A 315 -10.65 1.54 10.26
CA GLY A 315 -9.38 2.10 9.82
C GLY A 315 -9.39 3.62 9.77
N ARG A 316 -8.22 4.20 9.61
CA ARG A 316 -8.01 5.65 9.54
C ARG A 316 -7.29 5.99 8.24
N LEU A 317 -7.89 6.88 7.45
CA LEU A 317 -7.29 7.43 6.25
C LEU A 317 -6.84 8.86 6.52
N GLU A 318 -5.55 9.12 6.37
CA GLU A 318 -5.00 10.47 6.34
C GLU A 318 -4.66 10.87 4.93
N ALA A 319 -4.90 12.13 4.60
CA ALA A 319 -4.69 12.67 3.26
C ALA A 319 -4.16 14.11 3.32
N TRP A 320 -3.22 14.39 2.42
CA TRP A 320 -2.60 15.70 2.25
C TRP A 320 -2.21 15.92 0.78
N ARG A 321 -1.82 17.14 0.46
CA ARG A 321 -1.26 17.48 -0.86
C ARG A 321 0.25 17.52 -0.75
N GLU A 322 0.95 16.78 -1.60
CA GLU A 322 2.41 16.75 -1.60
C GLU A 322 3.00 18.12 -1.95
N ALA A 323 4.19 18.38 -1.40
CA ALA A 323 4.98 19.55 -1.73
C ALA A 323 5.79 19.30 -3.02
N GLY A 324 5.89 20.31 -3.87
CA GLY A 324 6.67 20.26 -5.12
C GLY A 324 5.86 20.61 -6.37
N TYR A 325 6.48 20.39 -7.53
CA TYR A 325 5.90 20.68 -8.85
C TYR A 325 4.82 19.68 -9.27
N SER A 326 4.80 18.49 -8.69
CA SER A 326 3.82 17.45 -8.98
C SER A 326 2.55 17.65 -8.13
N ASP A 327 1.41 17.85 -8.78
CA ASP A 327 0.12 17.97 -8.11
C ASP A 327 -0.44 16.60 -7.71
N THR A 328 -0.01 16.10 -6.55
CA THR A 328 -0.39 14.77 -6.04
C THR A 328 -1.01 14.83 -4.65
N LEU A 329 -1.98 13.94 -4.43
CA LEU A 329 -2.58 13.63 -3.14
C LEU A 329 -1.75 12.54 -2.48
N GLY A 330 -1.05 12.86 -1.41
CA GLY A 330 -0.42 11.87 -0.54
C GLY A 330 -1.44 11.32 0.44
N TYR A 331 -1.35 10.03 0.74
CA TYR A 331 -2.22 9.38 1.71
C TYR A 331 -1.47 8.39 2.59
N ARG A 332 -2.04 8.13 3.77
CA ARG A 332 -1.65 7.05 4.68
C ARG A 332 -2.93 6.40 5.20
N PHE A 333 -3.04 5.09 5.06
CA PHE A 333 -4.14 4.33 5.63
C PHE A 333 -3.62 3.40 6.72
N GLU A 334 -4.32 3.38 7.85
CA GLU A 334 -4.06 2.50 8.98
C GLU A 334 -5.28 1.59 9.17
N LEU A 335 -5.10 0.28 9.00
CA LEU A 335 -6.15 -0.72 9.25
C LEU A 335 -6.08 -1.20 10.69
N PHE A 336 -7.20 -1.15 11.43
CA PHE A 336 -7.28 -1.69 12.78
C PHE A 336 -7.69 -3.17 12.76
N GLN A 337 -6.99 -4.01 13.52
CA GLN A 337 -7.28 -5.44 13.61
C GLN A 337 -7.72 -5.80 15.03
N ASP A 338 -8.95 -6.31 15.16
CA ASP A 338 -9.54 -6.91 16.37
C ASP A 338 -9.24 -6.19 17.70
N GLY A 339 -9.31 -4.85 17.70
CA GLY A 339 -9.17 -4.04 18.92
C GLY A 339 -7.75 -3.93 19.48
N ILE A 340 -6.74 -4.51 18.83
CA ILE A 340 -5.33 -4.39 19.21
C ILE A 340 -4.60 -3.56 18.14
N ALA A 341 -3.79 -2.60 18.59
CA ALA A 341 -3.13 -1.57 17.79
C ALA A 341 -2.01 -2.07 16.85
N THR A 342 -2.18 -3.21 16.17
CA THR A 342 -1.27 -3.61 15.10
C THR A 342 -1.81 -3.05 13.78
N ALA A 343 -1.55 -1.76 13.56
CA ALA A 343 -1.97 -1.07 12.35
C ALA A 343 -1.10 -1.49 11.16
N VAL A 344 -1.71 -2.07 10.12
CA VAL A 344 -1.05 -2.11 8.81
C VAL A 344 -1.11 -0.72 8.23
N SER A 345 0.05 -0.14 7.93
CA SER A 345 0.11 1.15 7.26
C SER A 345 0.41 0.97 5.77
N ALA A 346 -0.40 1.60 4.92
CA ALA A 346 -0.12 1.75 3.50
C ALA A 346 -0.05 3.24 3.18
N SER A 347 1.02 3.68 2.50
CA SER A 347 1.16 5.07 2.07
C SER A 347 1.63 5.14 0.63
N SER A 348 1.06 6.05 -0.15
CA SER A 348 1.43 6.32 -1.54
C SER A 348 0.85 7.67 -1.95
N SER A 349 0.83 7.96 -3.26
CA SER A 349 0.22 9.17 -3.80
C SER A 349 -0.56 8.93 -5.10
N VAL A 350 -1.56 9.77 -5.35
CA VAL A 350 -2.41 9.77 -6.56
C VAL A 350 -2.36 11.16 -7.21
N SER A 351 -2.42 11.26 -8.53
CA SER A 351 -2.45 12.58 -9.19
C SER A 351 -3.76 13.30 -8.91
N LEU A 352 -3.69 14.55 -8.42
CA LEU A 352 -4.89 15.38 -8.26
C LEU A 352 -5.51 15.74 -9.60
N LYS A 353 -4.70 15.94 -10.66
CA LYS A 353 -5.21 16.33 -11.98
C LYS A 353 -5.79 15.15 -12.76
N ASN A 354 -5.09 14.01 -12.74
CA ASN A 354 -5.42 12.88 -13.60
C ASN A 354 -6.22 11.78 -12.88
N GLY A 355 -6.24 11.80 -11.54
CA GLY A 355 -6.73 10.68 -10.75
C GLY A 355 -5.70 9.55 -10.73
N GLY A 356 -6.16 8.33 -10.45
CA GLY A 356 -5.35 7.12 -10.42
C GLY A 356 -5.91 6.09 -9.45
N SER A 357 -5.11 5.06 -9.16
CA SER A 357 -5.48 3.97 -8.27
C SER A 357 -4.86 4.17 -6.89
N PHE A 358 -5.71 4.26 -5.87
CA PHE A 358 -5.35 3.95 -4.49
C PHE A 358 -5.22 2.43 -4.37
N VAL A 359 -4.16 1.92 -3.73
CA VAL A 359 -3.92 0.47 -3.61
C VAL A 359 -3.41 0.17 -2.21
N ILE A 360 -4.01 -0.82 -1.55
CA ILE A 360 -3.51 -1.40 -0.31
C ILE A 360 -3.14 -2.84 -0.62
N ASP A 361 -1.87 -3.16 -0.37
CA ASP A 361 -1.31 -4.47 -0.61
C ASP A 361 -0.31 -4.80 0.50
N VAL A 362 -0.40 -6.01 1.05
CA VAL A 362 0.38 -6.40 2.23
C VAL A 362 1.28 -7.61 1.93
N THR A 363 1.47 -7.93 0.63
CA THR A 363 2.26 -9.07 0.12
C THR A 363 3.74 -9.00 0.51
N GLY A 364 4.22 -7.82 0.90
CA GLY A 364 5.61 -7.55 1.22
C GLY A 364 5.93 -7.45 2.71
N GLY A 365 5.11 -7.98 3.63
CA GLY A 365 5.42 -7.98 5.07
C GLY A 365 5.86 -6.61 5.59
N THR A 366 5.28 -5.53 5.07
CA THR A 366 5.72 -4.19 5.38
C THR A 366 5.23 -3.79 6.77
N ASN A 367 6.06 -4.07 7.76
CA ASN A 367 6.36 -3.05 8.76
C ASN A 367 7.04 -1.92 8.00
N THR A 368 6.28 -1.03 7.36
CA THR A 368 6.81 0.28 6.97
C THR A 368 7.05 1.08 8.26
N ALA A 369 8.13 0.74 8.98
CA ALA A 369 8.90 1.75 9.67
C ALA A 369 9.48 2.63 8.56
N ALA A 370 8.70 3.60 8.09
CA ALA A 370 9.26 4.71 7.38
C ALA A 370 10.32 5.31 8.29
N SER A 371 11.56 5.36 7.80
CA SER A 371 12.66 6.08 8.41
C SER A 371 12.27 7.55 8.50
N THR A 372 11.57 7.94 9.58
CA THR A 372 11.47 9.34 9.96
C THR A 372 12.82 9.74 10.54
N PRO A 373 13.53 10.74 9.98
CA PRO A 373 14.58 11.39 10.72
C PRO A 373 13.94 11.97 11.99
N THR A 374 14.34 11.44 13.13
CA THR A 374 13.92 11.91 14.45
C THR A 374 14.44 13.33 14.64
N THR A 375 13.60 14.32 14.39
CA THR A 375 13.76 15.65 14.97
C THR A 375 12.39 16.12 15.45
N SER A 376 12.07 15.83 16.69
CA SER A 376 11.08 16.58 17.47
C SER A 376 11.58 16.61 18.92
N PRO A 377 11.65 17.80 19.55
CA PRO A 377 12.39 18.00 20.78
C PRO A 377 11.67 17.43 22.00
N GLN A 378 12.50 16.90 22.90
CA GLN A 378 12.21 16.47 24.26
C GLN A 378 11.26 17.44 25.00
N GLY A 379 10.17 16.91 25.53
CA GLY A 379 9.32 17.56 26.52
C GLY A 379 9.04 16.58 27.64
N SER A 380 9.88 16.66 28.69
CA SER A 380 9.73 16.09 30.03
C SER A 380 8.28 16.07 30.50
N TRP A 381 7.86 15.05 31.26
CA TRP A 381 7.17 15.17 32.56
C TRP A 381 7.37 13.90 33.39
N ASP A 382 8.02 14.09 34.51
CA ASP A 382 8.31 13.15 35.58
C ASP A 382 7.38 13.50 36.75
N LEU A 383 6.59 12.54 37.23
CA LEU A 383 6.01 12.55 38.58
C LEU A 383 5.73 11.11 39.00
N GLY A 384 6.62 10.57 39.84
CA GLY A 384 6.36 9.39 40.64
C GLY A 384 5.46 9.70 41.84
N SER A 385 4.74 8.68 42.31
CA SER A 385 4.53 8.45 43.74
C SER A 385 4.02 7.02 44.00
N GLY A 386 4.89 6.20 44.60
CA GLY A 386 4.64 5.54 45.90
C GLY A 386 3.58 4.43 46.03
N SER A 387 4.09 3.19 46.19
CA SER A 387 3.76 2.22 47.27
C SER A 387 2.34 1.60 47.30
N SER A 388 2.10 0.30 47.51
CA SER A 388 2.84 -0.73 48.26
C SER A 388 2.23 -2.14 48.09
N SER A 389 3.09 -3.15 48.33
CA SER A 389 2.83 -4.45 48.99
C SER A 389 2.18 -5.62 48.21
N GLY A 390 2.83 -6.80 48.27
CA GLY A 390 2.24 -8.08 47.88
C GLY A 390 3.18 -9.23 47.46
N SER A 391 4.13 -9.60 48.32
CA SER A 391 4.77 -10.93 48.54
C SER A 391 4.96 -11.98 47.41
N ARG A 392 6.22 -12.45 47.28
CA ARG A 392 6.82 -13.58 46.52
C ARG A 392 6.42 -14.99 47.07
N PRO A 393 7.06 -16.13 46.66
CA PRO A 393 7.42 -16.71 45.34
C PRO A 393 7.10 -18.23 45.25
N ALA A 394 7.15 -18.85 44.05
CA ALA A 394 7.62 -20.24 43.91
C ALA A 394 7.99 -20.60 42.46
N SER A 395 9.09 -21.33 42.34
CA SER A 395 9.79 -21.81 41.16
C SER A 395 9.29 -23.19 40.68
N ARG A 396 9.34 -23.43 39.36
CA ARG A 396 9.80 -24.70 38.73
C ARG A 396 9.78 -24.62 37.18
N PRO A 397 10.86 -25.02 36.49
CA PRO A 397 10.87 -25.24 35.05
C PRO A 397 10.63 -26.73 34.74
N GLY A 398 9.66 -27.03 33.87
CA GLY A 398 9.35 -28.39 33.42
C GLY A 398 9.59 -28.52 31.92
N SER A 399 10.75 -29.06 31.57
CA SER A 399 11.12 -29.53 30.23
C SER A 399 10.32 -30.78 29.87
N GLY A 400 9.80 -30.87 28.65
CA GLY A 400 9.01 -32.01 28.17
C GLY A 400 9.09 -32.13 26.66
N SER A 401 10.14 -32.80 26.20
CA SER A 401 10.33 -33.30 24.84
C SER A 401 9.40 -34.49 24.59
N GLY A 402 8.74 -34.55 23.43
CA GLY A 402 7.88 -35.68 23.06
C GLY A 402 7.43 -35.58 21.60
N SER A 403 8.16 -36.25 20.72
CA SER A 403 7.79 -36.46 19.32
C SER A 403 6.99 -37.76 19.15
N ASP A 404 6.21 -37.77 18.06
CA ASP A 404 5.75 -38.92 17.26
C ASP A 404 4.48 -39.69 17.66
N PHE A 405 3.44 -39.49 16.83
CA PHE A 405 2.47 -40.42 16.20
C PHE A 405 1.42 -39.50 15.52
N GLY A 406 0.95 -39.58 14.27
CA GLY A 406 0.98 -40.58 13.22
C GLY A 406 -0.37 -40.46 12.46
N TYR A 407 -0.32 -39.98 11.21
CA TYR A 407 -1.25 -40.28 10.09
C TYR A 407 -2.72 -39.78 10.05
N LEU A 408 -3.04 -39.16 8.90
CA LEU A 408 -4.31 -39.11 8.15
C LEU A 408 -5.50 -38.28 8.67
N LEU A 409 -5.50 -36.96 8.42
CA LEU A 409 -6.71 -36.17 8.16
C LEU A 409 -6.39 -35.01 7.17
N PRO A 410 -7.34 -34.55 6.33
CA PRO A 410 -7.12 -33.41 5.44
C PRO A 410 -6.85 -32.17 6.30
N GLN A 411 -5.70 -31.52 6.08
CA GLN A 411 -5.37 -30.28 6.79
C GLN A 411 -6.38 -29.19 6.44
N HIS A 412 -7.35 -28.97 7.33
CA HIS A 412 -7.97 -27.67 7.48
C HIS A 412 -6.84 -26.66 7.81
N PRO A 413 -6.71 -25.56 7.06
CA PRO A 413 -5.68 -24.57 7.37
C PRO A 413 -6.00 -23.90 8.70
N SER A 414 -5.27 -24.28 9.75
CA SER A 414 -5.24 -23.61 11.04
C SER A 414 -4.73 -22.17 10.86
N SER A 415 -5.50 -21.24 11.41
CA SER A 415 -5.68 -19.84 11.03
C SER A 415 -4.63 -18.83 11.52
N SER A 416 -3.37 -19.21 11.72
CA SER A 416 -2.36 -18.27 12.26
C SER A 416 -1.05 -18.15 11.46
N ALA A 417 -0.72 -19.10 10.59
CA ALA A 417 0.48 -19.01 9.72
C ALA A 417 0.17 -18.73 8.24
N ALA A 418 -1.12 -18.72 7.86
CA ALA A 418 -1.59 -18.38 6.52
C ALA A 418 -1.94 -16.88 6.35
N GLN A 419 -1.67 -16.04 7.36
CA GLN A 419 -1.82 -14.57 7.27
C GLN A 419 -0.63 -13.91 6.56
N ASN A 420 -0.08 -14.53 5.51
CA ASN A 420 0.81 -13.83 4.59
C ASN A 420 -0.05 -13.10 3.56
N ARG A 421 -0.47 -11.90 3.98
CA ARG A 421 -1.48 -11.02 3.42
C ARG A 421 -1.17 -10.64 1.98
N GLY A 422 -2.16 -10.72 1.09
CA GLY A 422 -2.05 -10.44 -0.34
C GLY A 422 -2.54 -9.03 -0.72
N PHE A 423 -3.22 -8.95 -1.87
CA PHE A 423 -3.94 -7.76 -2.32
C PHE A 423 -5.15 -7.53 -1.41
N VAL A 424 -5.26 -6.33 -0.83
CA VAL A 424 -6.39 -5.98 0.04
C VAL A 424 -7.46 -5.28 -0.77
N MET A 425 -7.12 -4.12 -1.33
CA MET A 425 -8.04 -3.36 -2.16
C MET A 425 -7.33 -2.44 -3.14
N SER A 426 -8.06 -2.04 -4.17
CA SER A 426 -7.76 -0.87 -4.97
C SER A 426 -9.00 -0.03 -5.17
N ALA A 427 -8.85 1.29 -5.16
CA ALA A 427 -9.91 2.23 -5.55
C ALA A 427 -9.39 3.13 -6.66
N THR A 428 -10.01 3.07 -7.83
CA THR A 428 -9.71 3.97 -8.94
C THR A 428 -10.58 5.20 -8.82
N VAL A 429 -9.94 6.37 -8.76
CA VAL A 429 -10.59 7.68 -8.60
C VAL A 429 -10.22 8.59 -9.77
N GLU A 430 -11.13 9.49 -10.13
CA GLU A 430 -10.92 10.45 -11.20
C GLU A 430 -10.28 11.73 -10.70
N GLY A 431 -9.58 12.43 -11.60
CA GLY A 431 -8.97 13.71 -11.28
C GLY A 431 -9.98 14.77 -10.84
N VAL A 432 -9.47 15.67 -10.00
CA VAL A 432 -10.16 16.86 -9.50
C VAL A 432 -10.86 17.62 -10.63
N GLY A 433 -12.18 17.80 -10.51
CA GLY A 433 -12.99 18.56 -11.46
C GLY A 433 -13.68 17.72 -12.53
N LYS A 434 -13.39 16.43 -12.61
CA LYS A 434 -14.16 15.46 -13.41
C LYS A 434 -15.28 14.84 -12.58
N ARG A 435 -16.28 14.27 -13.24
CA ARG A 435 -17.27 13.43 -12.57
C ARG A 435 -16.61 12.12 -12.17
N SER A 436 -16.43 11.90 -10.86
CA SER A 436 -15.87 10.66 -10.34
C SER A 436 -16.93 9.57 -10.31
N LYS A 437 -16.52 8.36 -10.70
CA LYS A 437 -17.27 7.12 -10.48
C LYS A 437 -16.29 6.09 -9.95
N PRO A 438 -16.03 6.09 -8.62
CA PRO A 438 -15.03 5.21 -8.06
C PRO A 438 -15.30 3.74 -8.41
N GLU A 439 -14.24 3.04 -8.80
CA GLU A 439 -14.24 1.59 -8.99
C GLU A 439 -13.40 0.97 -7.88
N VAL A 440 -13.96 0.01 -7.15
CA VAL A 440 -13.36 -0.60 -5.97
C VAL A 440 -13.15 -2.08 -6.24
N GLU A 441 -11.91 -2.52 -6.22
CA GLU A 441 -11.54 -3.93 -6.23
C GLU A 441 -11.15 -4.34 -4.82
N VAL A 442 -11.68 -5.46 -4.31
CA VAL A 442 -11.36 -5.99 -2.97
C VAL A 442 -11.01 -7.46 -3.06
N GLY A 443 -9.88 -7.87 -2.49
CA GLY A 443 -9.47 -9.27 -2.44
C GLY A 443 -10.49 -10.11 -1.66
N VAL A 444 -10.88 -11.27 -2.19
CA VAL A 444 -11.89 -12.14 -1.54
C VAL A 444 -11.48 -12.55 -0.13
N THR A 445 -10.18 -12.70 0.12
CA THR A 445 -9.64 -13.04 1.46
C THR A 445 -9.90 -11.97 2.52
N HIS A 446 -10.29 -10.76 2.11
CA HIS A 446 -10.55 -9.61 2.99
C HIS A 446 -12.04 -9.29 3.15
N VAL A 447 -12.94 -10.13 2.61
CA VAL A 447 -14.39 -9.95 2.70
C VAL A 447 -15.03 -11.25 3.19
N THR A 448 -15.45 -11.27 4.45
CA THR A 448 -16.18 -12.41 5.02
C THR A 448 -17.69 -12.21 5.02
N CYS A 449 -18.13 -10.96 5.05
CA CYS A 449 -19.53 -10.56 5.03
C CYS A 449 -19.75 -9.29 4.19
N THR A 450 -21.01 -8.89 4.01
CA THR A 450 -21.42 -7.69 3.27
C THR A 450 -20.88 -6.41 3.89
N GLU A 451 -20.77 -6.37 5.22
CA GLU A 451 -20.31 -5.20 5.98
C GLU A 451 -18.81 -4.96 5.76
N ASP A 452 -18.02 -6.03 5.60
CA ASP A 452 -16.61 -5.92 5.23
C ASP A 452 -16.44 -5.26 3.86
N ALA A 453 -17.23 -5.68 2.86
CA ALA A 453 -17.24 -5.04 1.55
C ALA A 453 -17.67 -3.57 1.64
N ALA A 454 -18.70 -3.27 2.44
CA ALA A 454 -19.18 -1.90 2.65
C ALA A 454 -18.11 -0.99 3.27
N ALA A 455 -17.25 -1.50 4.16
CA ALA A 455 -16.15 -0.73 4.74
C ALA A 455 -15.12 -0.29 3.68
N HIS A 456 -14.79 -1.17 2.73
CA HIS A 456 -13.90 -0.84 1.60
C HIS A 456 -14.56 0.17 0.64
N VAL A 457 -15.88 0.06 0.40
CA VAL A 457 -16.66 1.05 -0.36
C VAL A 457 -16.65 2.41 0.32
N ALA A 458 -16.85 2.46 1.63
CA ALA A 458 -16.79 3.70 2.42
C ALA A 458 -15.39 4.34 2.35
N LEU A 459 -14.34 3.53 2.44
CA LEU A 459 -12.96 4.00 2.27
C LEU A 459 -12.70 4.57 0.88
N ALA A 460 -13.16 3.91 -0.19
CA ALA A 460 -13.02 4.42 -1.56
C ALA A 460 -13.70 5.78 -1.73
N ALA A 461 -14.90 5.97 -1.18
CA ALA A 461 -15.57 7.26 -1.17
C ALA A 461 -14.79 8.33 -0.39
N ALA A 462 -14.19 7.98 0.75
CA ALA A 462 -13.34 8.90 1.51
C ALA A 462 -12.08 9.30 0.74
N VAL A 463 -11.46 8.38 -0.01
CA VAL A 463 -10.32 8.68 -0.90
C VAL A 463 -10.74 9.66 -2.00
N ASP A 464 -11.88 9.43 -2.66
CA ASP A 464 -12.39 10.30 -3.71
C ASP A 464 -12.68 11.72 -3.18
N LEU A 465 -13.41 11.82 -2.07
CA LEU A 465 -13.71 13.10 -1.40
C LEU A 465 -12.45 13.82 -0.90
N SER A 466 -11.36 13.08 -0.62
CA SER A 466 -10.08 13.66 -0.22
C SER A 466 -9.39 14.43 -1.35
N LEU A 467 -9.63 14.08 -2.61
CA LEU A 467 -9.15 14.85 -3.76
C LEU A 467 -9.73 16.27 -3.75
N ASP A 468 -11.01 16.40 -3.42
CA ASP A 468 -11.67 17.70 -3.25
C ASP A 468 -11.28 18.38 -1.95
N ALA A 469 -11.17 17.63 -0.84
CA ALA A 469 -10.73 18.15 0.46
C ALA A 469 -9.30 18.70 0.45
N CYS A 470 -8.42 18.22 -0.44
CA CYS A 470 -7.05 18.70 -0.62
C CYS A 470 -6.87 19.72 -1.76
N ARG A 471 -7.94 20.19 -2.41
CA ARG A 471 -7.84 21.35 -3.33
C ARG A 471 -7.24 22.57 -2.65
N LEU A 472 -6.70 23.50 -3.43
CA LEU A 472 -6.25 24.78 -2.88
C LEU A 472 -7.42 25.49 -2.19
N PHE A 473 -7.18 26.11 -1.04
CA PHE A 473 -8.22 26.88 -0.33
C PHE A 473 -8.60 28.17 -1.07
N SER A 474 -7.78 28.62 -2.01
CA SER A 474 -8.14 29.67 -2.97
C SER A 474 -9.18 29.21 -4.01
N HIS A 475 -9.38 27.91 -4.19
CA HIS A 475 -10.32 27.37 -5.16
C HIS A 475 -11.65 27.02 -4.47
N LYS A 476 -12.76 27.34 -5.14
CA LYS A 476 -14.10 26.97 -4.66
C LYS A 476 -14.32 25.47 -4.86
N LEU A 477 -14.92 24.83 -3.86
CA LEU A 477 -15.42 23.45 -3.97
C LEU A 477 -16.65 23.37 -4.89
N ARG A 478 -17.02 22.16 -5.31
CA ARG A 478 -18.30 21.89 -6.01
C ARG A 478 -19.48 22.24 -5.09
N LYS A 479 -20.67 22.47 -5.67
CA LYS A 479 -21.81 23.02 -4.91
C LYS A 479 -22.31 22.04 -3.84
N GLU A 480 -22.24 20.77 -4.16
CA GLU A 480 -22.64 19.60 -3.39
C GLU A 480 -21.81 19.44 -2.11
N LEU A 481 -20.55 19.88 -2.15
CA LEU A 481 -19.59 19.83 -1.05
C LEU A 481 -19.55 21.12 -0.21
N ARG A 482 -20.22 22.19 -0.68
CA ARG A 482 -20.29 23.44 0.08
C ARG A 482 -21.27 23.25 1.23
N GLN A 483 -20.86 23.70 2.42
CA GLN A 483 -21.79 23.86 3.53
C GLN A 483 -22.86 24.86 3.06
N GLN A 484 -24.11 24.41 2.94
CA GLN A 484 -25.23 25.33 2.72
C GLN A 484 -25.35 26.19 3.97
N SER A 485 -24.81 27.41 3.91
CA SER A 485 -25.28 28.48 4.78
C SER A 485 -26.76 28.66 4.43
N GLN A 486 -27.66 28.21 5.28
CA GLN A 486 -29.05 28.65 5.23
C GLN A 486 -29.01 30.16 5.41
N LEU A 487 -29.00 30.89 4.29
CA LEU A 487 -29.40 32.28 4.27
C LEU A 487 -30.90 32.24 4.60
N GLY A 488 -31.22 32.60 5.84
CA GLY A 488 -32.58 32.76 6.28
C GLY A 488 -33.34 33.62 5.28
N VAL A 489 -34.40 33.04 4.74
CA VAL A 489 -35.50 33.83 4.17
C VAL A 489 -36.10 34.54 5.38
N VAL A 490 -35.85 35.83 5.49
CA VAL A 490 -36.62 36.74 6.35
C VAL A 490 -37.74 37.32 5.52
#